data_AF-A0A0T7KRL1-F1
#
_entry.id   AF-A0A0T7KRL1-F1
#
_cell.length_a   1.000
_cell.length_b   1.000
_cell.length_c   1.000
_cell.angle_alpha   90.00
_cell.angle_beta   90.00
_cell.angle_gamma   90.00
#
_symmetry.space_group_name_H-M   'P 1'
#
loop_
_entity.id
_entity.type
_entity.pdbx_description
1 polymer ?
#
loop_
_entity_poly.entity_id
_entity_poly.type
_entity_poly.pdbx_seq_one_letter_code
_entity_poly.pdbx_strand_id
1 'polypeptide(L)'
;MKRFIAIWILLSAGLNIWQSIYIKKLEEKRPIVVYKADNAGAEIFGKVVEKGRHGKLYTLTIRDYGVFVVTKDVYEKVKVGDEVML
;
A
#
# COMPACT_ATOMS: atom_id res chain seq x y z
N MET A 1 -28.81 35.69 35.30
CA MET A 1 -27.67 34.74 35.18
C MET A 1 -28.10 33.31 34.80
N LYS A 2 -28.99 32.63 35.53
CA LYS A 2 -29.39 31.23 35.24
C LYS A 2 -29.90 30.96 33.81
N ARG A 3 -30.69 31.86 33.23
CA ARG A 3 -31.19 31.74 31.84
C ARG A 3 -30.08 31.80 30.78
N PHE A 4 -29.06 32.62 30.99
CA PHE A 4 -27.92 32.71 30.09
C PHE A 4 -27.07 31.44 30.12
N ILE A 5 -26.84 30.88 31.32
CA ILE A 5 -26.10 29.63 31.49
C ILE A 5 -26.81 28.47 30.78
N ALA A 6 -28.14 28.37 30.89
CA ALA A 6 -28.92 27.36 30.20
C ALA A 6 -28.83 27.47 28.67
N ILE A 7 -28.85 28.68 28.12
CA ILE A 7 -28.68 28.92 26.68
C ILE A 7 -27.30 28.45 26.20
N TRP A 8 -26.24 28.78 26.94
CA TRP A 8 -24.88 28.34 26.60
C TRP A 8 -24.70 26.83 26.68
N ILE A 9 -25.33 26.16 27.64
CA ILE A 9 -25.32 24.69 27.74
C ILE A 9 -26.00 24.07 26.52
N LEU A 10 -27.17 24.58 26.12
CA LEU A 10 -27.88 24.08 24.93
C LEU A 10 -27.11 24.33 23.64
N LEU A 11 -26.50 25.52 23.50
CA LEU A 11 -25.68 25.87 22.34
C LEU A 11 -24.45 24.95 22.23
N SER A 12 -23.76 24.72 23.36
CA SER A 12 -22.59 23.82 23.42
C SER A 12 -22.98 22.37 23.12
N ALA A 13 -24.09 21.89 23.68
CA ALA A 13 -24.60 20.55 23.39
C ALA A 13 -24.95 20.36 21.91
N GLY A 14 -25.62 21.35 21.30
CA GLY A 14 -25.92 21.34 19.86
C GLY A 14 -24.66 21.31 18.99
N LEU A 15 -23.64 22.10 19.36
CA LEU A 15 -22.36 22.13 18.65
C LEU A 15 -21.65 20.76 18.69
N ASN A 16 -21.62 20.12 19.86
CA ASN A 16 -21.00 18.81 20.05
C ASN A 16 -21.70 17.71 19.23
N ILE A 17 -23.04 17.72 19.19
CA ILE A 17 -23.82 16.78 18.38
C ILE A 17 -23.52 16.98 16.88
N TRP A 18 -23.48 18.24 16.43
CA TRP A 18 -23.17 18.54 15.03
C TRP A 18 -21.74 18.10 14.64
N GLN A 19 -20.76 18.34 15.51
CA GLN A 19 -19.38 17.88 15.31
C GLN A 19 -19.31 16.35 15.21
N SER A 20 -20.01 15.62 16.08
CA SER A 20 -20.02 14.16 16.06
C SER A 20 -20.57 13.60 14.74
N ILE A 21 -21.68 14.14 14.25
CA ILE A 21 -22.28 13.73 12.96
C ILE A 21 -21.33 14.01 11.80
N TYR A 22 -20.68 15.18 11.81
CA TYR A 22 -19.74 15.57 10.76
C TYR A 22 -18.49 14.67 10.73
N ILE A 23 -17.94 14.33 11.90
CA ILE A 23 -16.79 13.41 12.03
C ILE A 23 -17.15 12.03 11.47
N LYS A 24 -18.32 11.49 11.84
CA LYS A 24 -18.76 10.17 11.35
C LYS A 24 -18.85 10.13 9.81
N LYS A 25 -19.34 11.21 9.20
CA LYS A 25 -19.41 11.36 7.74
C LYS A 25 -18.02 11.41 7.08
N LEU A 26 -17.02 11.97 7.77
CA LEU A 26 -15.63 12.00 7.29
C LEU A 26 -14.94 10.63 7.48
N GLU A 27 -15.22 9.91 8.57
CA GLU A 27 -14.69 8.56 8.79
C GLU A 27 -15.20 7.55 7.76
N GLU A 28 -16.46 7.66 7.34
CA GLU A 28 -17.02 6.86 6.23
C GLU A 28 -16.26 7.07 4.91
N LYS A 29 -15.61 8.23 4.74
CA LYS A 29 -14.83 8.60 3.55
C LYS A 29 -13.32 8.58 3.79
N ARG A 30 -12.86 7.90 4.84
CA ARG A 30 -11.43 7.85 5.16
C ARG A 30 -10.64 7.37 3.93
N PRO A 31 -9.61 8.09 3.51
CA PRO A 31 -8.76 7.64 2.41
C PRO A 31 -8.08 6.33 2.84
N ILE A 32 -8.37 5.25 2.12
CA ILE A 32 -7.70 3.97 2.29
C ILE A 32 -6.54 3.97 1.31
N VAL A 33 -5.32 3.84 1.83
CA VAL A 33 -4.16 3.58 0.99
C VAL A 33 -4.19 2.10 0.62
N VAL A 34 -4.60 1.79 -0.61
CA VAL A 34 -4.54 0.43 -1.15
C VAL A 34 -3.19 0.25 -1.82
N TYR A 35 -2.30 -0.52 -1.20
CA TYR A 35 -1.08 -1.00 -1.85
C TYR A 35 -1.46 -2.12 -2.80
N LYS A 36 -1.67 -1.80 -4.08
CA LYS A 36 -1.88 -2.79 -5.13
C LYS A 36 -0.53 -3.16 -5.72
N ALA A 37 -0.08 -4.39 -5.46
CA ALA A 37 0.98 -5.01 -6.24
C ALA A 37 0.35 -5.44 -7.58
N ASP A 38 0.69 -4.74 -8.65
CA ASP A 38 0.18 -4.91 -10.02
C ASP A 38 0.69 -6.18 -10.73
N ASN A 39 1.62 -6.89 -10.10
CA ASN A 39 2.21 -8.13 -10.56
C ASN A 39 1.62 -9.39 -9.89
N ALA A 40 0.69 -9.26 -8.94
CA ALA A 40 0.07 -10.42 -8.29
C ALA A 40 -0.85 -11.19 -9.28
N GLY A 41 -0.34 -12.30 -9.80
CA GLY A 41 -1.06 -13.17 -10.76
C GLY A 41 -0.72 -12.95 -12.23
N ALA A 42 0.25 -12.08 -12.55
CA ALA A 42 0.80 -11.97 -13.89
C ALA A 42 1.99 -12.92 -14.03
N GLU A 43 1.91 -13.89 -14.95
CA GLU A 43 3.04 -14.75 -15.30
C GLU A 43 4.08 -13.94 -16.06
N ILE A 44 5.28 -13.82 -15.49
CA ILE A 44 6.40 -13.09 -16.11
C ILE A 44 7.25 -14.11 -16.85
N PHE A 45 7.21 -14.08 -18.19
CA PHE A 45 8.04 -14.94 -19.02
C PHE A 45 9.16 -14.14 -19.68
N GLY A 46 10.43 -14.49 -19.44
CA GLY A 46 11.51 -13.83 -20.16
C GLY A 46 12.90 -14.34 -19.83
N LYS A 47 13.88 -13.78 -20.56
CA LYS A 47 15.29 -14.13 -20.41
C LYS A 47 15.94 -13.29 -19.32
N VAL A 48 16.62 -13.94 -18.38
CA VAL A 48 17.41 -13.24 -17.36
C VAL A 48 18.64 -12.62 -18.01
N VAL A 49 18.80 -11.31 -17.86
CA VAL A 49 19.94 -10.55 -18.40
C VAL A 49 20.98 -10.19 -17.35
N GLU A 50 20.56 -10.05 -16.09
CA GLU A 50 21.44 -9.66 -15.01
C GLU A 50 20.96 -10.21 -13.67
N LYS A 51 21.90 -10.35 -12.74
CA LYS A 51 21.65 -10.74 -11.35
C LYS A 51 22.31 -9.73 -10.42
N GLY A 52 21.54 -9.17 -9.50
CA GLY A 52 22.01 -8.19 -8.53
C GLY A 52 21.83 -8.67 -7.10
N ARG A 53 22.64 -8.12 -6.19
CA ARG A 53 22.47 -8.27 -4.75
C ARG A 53 22.62 -6.92 -4.07
N HIS A 54 21.55 -6.46 -3.44
CA HIS A 54 21.52 -5.21 -2.69
C HIS A 54 21.32 -5.53 -1.21
N GLY A 55 22.42 -5.66 -0.49
CA GLY A 55 22.43 -6.08 0.92
C GLY A 55 21.86 -7.48 1.12
N LYS A 56 20.64 -7.55 1.67
CA LYS A 56 19.90 -8.81 1.92
C LYS A 56 18.93 -9.20 0.79
N LEU A 57 18.74 -8.33 -0.19
CA LEU A 57 17.81 -8.55 -1.31
C LEU A 57 18.54 -9.14 -2.51
N TYR A 58 17.93 -10.15 -3.13
CA TYR A 58 18.39 -10.77 -4.37
C TYR A 58 17.51 -10.29 -5.52
N THR A 59 18.12 -9.84 -6.62
CA THR A 59 17.39 -9.31 -7.78
C THR A 59 17.74 -10.02 -9.07
N LEU A 60 16.74 -10.24 -9.92
CA LEU A 60 16.90 -10.71 -11.30
C LEU A 60 16.39 -9.62 -12.25
N THR A 61 17.20 -9.26 -13.24
CA THR A 61 16.75 -8.40 -14.34
C THR A 61 16.29 -9.30 -15.47
N ILE A 62 15.01 -9.18 -15.84
CA ILE A 62 14.39 -9.92 -16.93
C ILE A 62 14.26 -8.98 -18.12
N ARG A 63 14.70 -9.43 -19.29
CA ARG A 63 14.57 -8.67 -20.54
C ARG A 63 13.10 -8.32 -20.78
N ASP A 64 12.84 -7.09 -21.19
CA ASP A 64 11.50 -6.56 -21.52
C ASP A 64 10.52 -6.37 -20.33
N TYR A 65 10.90 -6.79 -19.11
CA TYR A 65 10.08 -6.60 -17.90
C TYR A 65 10.71 -5.69 -16.84
N GLY A 66 12.01 -5.85 -16.54
CA GLY A 66 12.70 -5.05 -15.53
C GLY A 66 13.28 -5.88 -14.38
N VAL A 67 13.43 -5.26 -13.20
CA VAL A 67 14.15 -5.84 -12.05
C VAL A 67 13.17 -6.41 -11.02
N PHE A 68 13.33 -7.67 -10.68
CA PHE A 68 12.49 -8.39 -9.74
C PHE A 68 13.27 -8.82 -8.52
N VAL A 69 12.71 -8.60 -7.33
CA VAL A 69 13.25 -9.16 -6.09
C VAL A 69 12.77 -10.59 -5.96
N VAL A 70 13.70 -11.54 -5.79
CA VAL A 70 13.40 -12.96 -5.66
C VAL A 70 13.95 -13.52 -4.35
N THR A 71 13.49 -14.72 -3.98
CA THR A 71 14.09 -15.45 -2.87
C THR A 71 15.50 -15.89 -3.21
N LYS A 72 16.31 -16.16 -2.17
CA LYS A 72 17.66 -16.67 -2.32
C LYS A 72 17.70 -17.96 -3.15
N ASP A 73 16.76 -18.86 -2.90
CA ASP A 73 16.71 -20.17 -3.57
C ASP A 73 16.49 -20.04 -5.08
N VAL A 74 15.57 -19.14 -5.48
CA VAL A 74 15.34 -18.83 -6.90
C VAL A 74 16.56 -18.14 -7.50
N TYR A 75 17.14 -17.18 -6.78
CA TYR A 75 18.36 -16.52 -7.22
C TYR A 75 19.49 -17.52 -7.46
N GLU A 76 19.72 -18.48 -6.60
CA GLU A 76 20.81 -19.45 -6.76
C GLU A 76 20.55 -20.44 -7.90
N LYS A 77 19.28 -20.83 -8.12
CA LYS A 77 18.89 -21.78 -9.17
C LYS A 77 18.98 -21.19 -10.58
N VAL A 78 18.59 -19.92 -10.75
CA VAL A 78 18.48 -19.27 -12.07
C VAL A 78 19.80 -18.64 -12.49
N LYS A 79 20.23 -18.85 -13.74
CA LYS A 79 21.44 -18.27 -14.32
C LYS A 79 21.12 -17.15 -15.30
N VAL A 80 22.10 -16.27 -15.54
CA VAL A 80 21.99 -15.28 -16.61
C VAL A 80 21.91 -16.02 -17.94
N GLY A 81 20.91 -15.68 -18.73
CA GLY A 81 20.60 -16.33 -20.00
C GLY A 81 19.50 -17.37 -19.93
N ASP A 82 19.05 -17.78 -18.75
CA ASP A 82 17.93 -18.70 -18.59
C ASP A 82 16.62 -18.01 -18.96
N GLU A 83 15.72 -18.76 -19.59
CA GLU A 83 14.31 -18.39 -19.69
C GLU A 83 13.59 -18.79 -18.41
N VAL A 84 12.90 -17.84 -17.80
CA VAL A 84 12.17 -18.05 -16.55
C VAL A 84 10.72 -17.66 -16.71
N MET A 85 9.88 -18.38 -15.97
CA MET A 85 8.48 -18.03 -15.72
C MET A 85 8.35 -17.78 -14.21
N LEU A 86 8.02 -16.54 -13.84
CA LEU A 86 7.91 -16.07 -12.46
C LEU A 86 6.49 -15.61 -12.12
#